data_AF-A0A1V2I7A5-F1
#
_entry.id   AF-A0A1V2I7A5-F1
#
_cell.length_a   1.000
_cell.length_b   1.000
_cell.length_c   1.000
_cell.angle_alpha   90.00
_cell.angle_beta   90.00
_cell.angle_gamma   90.00
#
_symmetry.space_group_name_H-M   'P 1'
#
loop_
_entity.id
_entity.type
_entity.pdbx_description
1 polymer ?
#
loop_
_entity_poly.entity_id
_entity_poly.type
_entity_poly.pdbx_seq_one_letter_code
_entity_poly.pdbx_strand_id
1 'polypeptide(L)'
;MSMLWMVSALDARALDRWAPVWTNLFDGYASREDLRARWRRWLDDGQPDESFAQMFSAVAHGGWKDFWEFSNECASELLTDVHVTRRCSAPEAFFHAIGPARARSLPGFLGNFVLKPGELPALLPGILAAFSFPPHERIQVRDRVDEALADSAPRDIDDVLDTLPRRARWAADNTMGLVSICQAIM
;
A
#
# COMPACT_ATOMS: atom_id res chain seq x y z
N MET A 1 1.32 -3.71 18.63
CA MET A 1 1.14 -2.63 17.65
C MET A 1 0.37 -3.20 16.47
N SER A 2 -0.70 -2.53 16.07
CA SER A 2 -1.47 -2.90 14.88
C SER A 2 -1.04 -2.01 13.72
N MET A 3 -1.13 -2.53 12.50
CA MET A 3 -0.79 -1.83 11.28
C MET A 3 -2.03 -1.71 10.42
N LEU A 4 -2.34 -0.51 10.00
CA LEU A 4 -3.40 -0.20 9.07
C LEU A 4 -2.82 0.02 7.68
N TRP A 5 -3.47 -0.57 6.69
CA TRP A 5 -3.29 -0.24 5.30
C TRP A 5 -4.62 0.16 4.71
N MET A 6 -4.67 1.34 4.12
CA MET A 6 -5.88 1.89 3.53
C MET A 6 -5.62 2.23 2.07
N VAL A 7 -6.55 1.81 1.21
CA VAL A 7 -6.58 2.19 -0.20
C VAL A 7 -7.91 2.88 -0.48
N SER A 8 -7.85 4.13 -0.90
CA SER A 8 -9.03 4.98 -1.09
C SER A 8 -9.06 5.61 -2.48
N ALA A 9 -10.24 5.61 -3.10
CA ALA A 9 -10.52 6.35 -4.31
C ALA A 9 -11.10 7.72 -3.94
N LEU A 10 -10.47 8.80 -4.40
CA LEU A 10 -10.82 10.16 -3.98
C LEU A 10 -11.17 11.05 -5.16
N ASP A 11 -12.16 11.90 -4.98
CA ASP A 11 -12.45 12.94 -5.97
C ASP A 11 -11.37 14.02 -5.95
N ALA A 12 -11.37 14.87 -6.98
CA ALA A 12 -10.38 15.94 -7.11
C ALA A 12 -10.38 16.92 -5.92
N ARG A 13 -11.55 17.20 -5.32
CA ARG A 13 -11.68 18.14 -4.21
C ARG A 13 -11.04 17.59 -2.93
N ALA A 14 -11.29 16.32 -2.62
CA ALA A 14 -10.66 15.64 -1.50
C ALA A 14 -9.13 15.55 -1.71
N LEU A 15 -8.68 15.28 -2.95
CA LEU A 15 -7.26 15.23 -3.27
C LEU A 15 -6.59 16.59 -3.17
N ASP A 16 -7.20 17.67 -3.64
CA ASP A 16 -6.63 19.02 -3.52
C ASP A 16 -6.34 19.40 -2.06
N ARG A 17 -7.17 18.89 -1.14
CA ARG A 17 -6.98 19.09 0.30
C ARG A 17 -5.95 18.16 0.91
N TRP A 18 -6.04 16.86 0.64
CA TRP A 18 -5.29 15.84 1.37
C TRP A 18 -4.00 15.41 0.68
N ALA A 19 -3.89 15.53 -0.64
CA ALA A 19 -2.68 15.18 -1.37
C ALA A 19 -1.44 15.94 -0.86
N PRO A 20 -1.47 17.27 -0.59
CA PRO A 20 -0.29 17.96 -0.07
C PRO A 20 0.20 17.41 1.27
N VAL A 21 -0.72 17.02 2.16
CA VAL A 21 -0.40 16.44 3.47
C VAL A 21 0.30 15.09 3.30
N TRP A 22 -0.31 14.21 2.50
CA TRP A 22 0.21 12.86 2.28
C TRP A 22 1.49 12.85 1.46
N THR A 23 1.55 13.63 0.37
CA THR A 23 2.76 13.79 -0.44
C THR A 23 3.92 14.30 0.39
N ASN A 24 3.72 15.32 1.24
CA ASN A 24 4.80 15.81 2.11
C ASN A 24 5.29 14.74 3.11
N LEU A 25 4.38 13.96 3.67
CA LEU A 25 4.75 12.85 4.57
C LEU A 25 5.53 11.75 3.81
N PHE A 26 5.04 11.34 2.65
CA PHE A 26 5.63 10.29 1.84
C PHE A 26 6.97 10.71 1.23
N ASP A 27 7.10 11.96 0.80
CA ASP A 27 8.37 12.55 0.35
C ASP A 27 9.38 12.61 1.51
N GLY A 28 8.91 12.90 2.72
CA GLY A 28 9.71 12.78 3.94
C GLY A 28 10.29 11.38 4.11
N TYR A 29 9.48 10.33 3.96
CA TYR A 29 9.96 8.95 3.98
C TYR A 29 10.92 8.63 2.83
N ALA A 30 10.57 9.02 1.61
CA ALA A 30 11.36 8.76 0.41
C ALA A 30 12.68 9.54 0.39
N SER A 31 12.79 10.65 1.14
CA SER A 31 14.03 11.43 1.25
C SER A 31 15.09 10.73 2.12
N ARG A 32 14.67 9.81 3.01
CA ARG A 32 15.57 9.08 3.92
C ARG A 32 16.51 8.14 3.16
N GLU A 33 17.80 8.45 3.19
CA GLU A 33 18.83 7.67 2.49
C GLU A 33 18.95 6.24 3.01
N ASP A 34 18.82 6.04 4.33
CA ASP A 34 18.84 4.73 4.96
C ASP A 34 17.70 3.82 4.45
N LEU A 35 16.48 4.36 4.36
CA LEU A 35 15.33 3.62 3.85
C LEU A 35 15.45 3.33 2.35
N ARG A 36 15.88 4.32 1.55
CA ARG A 36 16.10 4.11 0.11
C ARG A 36 17.17 3.07 -0.17
N ALA A 37 18.28 3.09 0.58
CA ALA A 37 19.36 2.14 0.40
C ALA A 37 18.91 0.72 0.71
N ARG A 38 18.16 0.52 1.81
CA ARG A 38 17.57 -0.78 2.15
C ARG A 38 16.53 -1.23 1.13
N TRP A 39 15.66 -0.32 0.66
CA TRP A 39 14.64 -0.65 -0.33
C TRP A 39 15.26 -1.06 -1.66
N ARG A 40 16.23 -0.30 -2.16
CA ARG A 40 16.98 -0.64 -3.37
C ARG A 40 17.71 -1.97 -3.23
N ARG A 41 18.37 -2.21 -2.09
CA ARG A 41 19.04 -3.48 -1.82
C ARG A 41 18.05 -4.65 -1.90
N TRP A 42 16.88 -4.54 -1.26
CA TRP A 42 15.86 -5.57 -1.36
C TRP A 42 15.35 -5.77 -2.80
N LEU A 43 15.16 -4.68 -3.55
CA LEU A 43 14.78 -4.77 -4.96
C LEU A 43 15.83 -5.54 -5.78
N ASP A 44 17.11 -5.34 -5.51
CA ASP A 44 18.21 -5.93 -6.29
C ASP A 44 18.54 -7.37 -5.84
N ASP A 45 18.58 -7.63 -4.53
CA ASP A 45 19.00 -8.91 -3.95
C ASP A 45 17.83 -9.88 -3.72
N GLY A 46 16.60 -9.36 -3.62
CA GLY A 46 15.34 -10.12 -3.54
C GLY A 46 15.11 -10.93 -2.27
N GLN A 47 16.03 -10.91 -1.30
CA GLN A 47 15.88 -11.60 -0.03
C GLN A 47 15.46 -10.62 1.07
N PRO A 48 14.28 -10.79 1.68
CA PRO A 48 13.87 -10.03 2.84
C PRO A 48 14.74 -10.45 4.04
N ASP A 49 15.37 -9.48 4.69
CA ASP A 49 16.10 -9.66 5.95
C ASP A 49 15.40 -8.89 7.09
N GLU A 50 15.97 -8.88 8.29
CA GLU A 50 15.43 -8.13 9.42
C GLU A 50 15.27 -6.62 9.10
N SER A 51 16.08 -6.08 8.18
CA SER A 51 15.98 -4.70 7.75
C SER A 51 14.73 -4.42 6.90
N PHE A 52 14.13 -5.45 6.30
CA PHE A 52 12.89 -5.36 5.52
C PHE A 52 11.70 -4.92 6.38
N ALA A 53 11.41 -5.63 7.47
CA ALA A 53 10.33 -5.27 8.39
C ALA A 53 10.55 -3.88 9.02
N GLN A 54 11.81 -3.55 9.35
CA GLN A 54 12.17 -2.24 9.91
C GLN A 54 11.85 -1.09 8.94
N MET A 55 11.96 -1.28 7.62
CA MET A 55 11.59 -0.26 6.64
C MET A 55 10.09 0.05 6.70
N PHE A 56 9.24 -0.98 6.71
CA PHE A 56 7.78 -0.81 6.76
C PHE A 56 7.31 -0.21 8.07
N SER A 57 7.91 -0.61 9.19
CA SER A 57 7.67 0.06 10.47
C SER A 57 8.05 1.54 10.41
N ALA A 58 9.18 1.89 9.80
CA ALA A 58 9.67 3.28 9.75
C ALA A 58 8.76 4.23 8.93
N VAL A 59 8.00 3.72 7.95
CA VAL A 59 7.08 4.52 7.12
C VAL A 59 5.62 4.45 7.57
N ALA A 60 5.36 3.75 8.68
CA ALA A 60 4.03 3.65 9.27
C ALA A 60 3.85 4.65 10.43
N HIS A 61 4.87 5.42 10.79
CA HIS A 61 4.80 6.35 11.91
C HIS A 61 4.73 7.80 11.45
N GLY A 62 3.76 8.53 11.99
CA GLY A 62 3.57 9.96 11.73
C GLY A 62 2.30 10.22 10.93
N GLY A 63 1.60 11.31 11.25
CA GLY A 63 0.36 11.66 10.57
C GLY A 63 -0.89 10.95 11.08
N TRP A 64 -0.87 10.30 12.25
CA TRP A 64 -2.07 9.64 12.82
C TRP A 64 -3.26 10.61 12.97
N LYS A 65 -3.00 11.84 13.40
CA LYS A 65 -4.03 12.87 13.50
C LYS A 65 -4.64 13.19 12.14
N ASP A 66 -3.78 13.46 11.15
CA ASP A 66 -4.21 13.75 9.77
C ASP A 66 -4.94 12.55 9.15
N PHE A 67 -4.49 11.33 9.48
CA PHE A 67 -5.09 10.09 9.02
C PHE A 67 -6.49 9.92 9.59
N TRP A 68 -6.67 10.19 10.89
CA TRP A 68 -7.97 10.14 11.54
C TRP A 68 -8.94 11.17 10.97
N GLU A 69 -8.48 12.40 10.73
CA GLU A 69 -9.29 13.45 10.11
C GLU A 69 -9.67 13.07 8.67
N PHE A 70 -8.69 12.60 7.89
CA PHE A 70 -8.90 12.08 6.54
C PHE A 70 -9.91 10.93 6.52
N SER A 71 -9.74 9.93 7.40
CA SER A 71 -10.61 8.77 7.43
C SER A 71 -12.04 9.17 7.77
N ASN A 72 -12.26 10.08 8.70
CA ASN A 72 -13.61 10.56 9.04
C ASN A 72 -14.27 11.32 7.88
N GLU A 73 -13.51 12.08 7.10
CA GLU A 73 -14.02 12.81 5.94
C GLU A 73 -14.31 11.88 4.76
N CYS A 74 -13.50 10.83 4.58
CA CYS A 74 -13.57 9.90 3.46
C CYS A 74 -14.28 8.57 3.78
N ALA A 75 -14.80 8.39 5.00
CA ALA A 75 -15.46 7.17 5.48
C ALA A 75 -16.85 6.89 4.86
N SER A 76 -17.27 7.60 3.81
CA SER A 76 -18.45 7.13 3.07
C SER A 76 -18.13 5.75 2.49
N GLU A 77 -18.97 4.76 2.82
CA GLU A 77 -18.69 3.30 2.73
C GLU A 77 -18.32 2.79 1.32
N LEU A 78 -18.30 3.64 0.31
CA LEU A 78 -18.11 3.26 -1.09
C LEU A 78 -16.69 3.48 -1.61
N LEU A 79 -15.82 4.23 -0.93
CA LEU A 79 -14.57 4.72 -1.51
C LEU A 79 -13.28 4.16 -0.91
N THR A 80 -13.35 3.46 0.22
CA THR A 80 -12.15 3.13 1.00
C THR A 80 -12.15 1.66 1.43
N ASP A 81 -11.08 0.94 1.10
CA ASP A 81 -10.76 -0.37 1.65
C ASP A 81 -9.74 -0.19 2.79
N VAL A 82 -9.94 -0.85 3.93
CA VAL A 82 -9.05 -0.78 5.10
C VAL A 82 -8.72 -2.19 5.58
N HIS A 83 -7.42 -2.44 5.76
CA HIS A 83 -6.87 -3.66 6.36
C HIS A 83 -6.20 -3.33 7.68
N VAL A 84 -6.55 -4.04 8.74
CA VAL A 84 -5.90 -3.90 10.04
C VAL A 84 -5.23 -5.22 10.41
N THR A 85 -3.91 -5.21 10.34
CA THR A 85 -3.04 -6.37 10.54
C THR A 85 -2.29 -6.23 11.86
N ARG A 86 -1.84 -7.36 12.42
CA ARG A 86 -1.05 -7.39 13.66
C ARG A 86 0.40 -7.71 13.33
N ARG A 87 1.32 -6.97 13.96
CA ARG A 87 2.79 -7.15 13.91
C ARG A 87 3.45 -6.91 12.55
N CYS A 88 2.89 -7.42 11.47
CA CYS A 88 3.28 -7.19 10.09
C CYS A 88 2.25 -6.29 9.43
N SER A 89 2.68 -5.36 8.59
CA SER A 89 1.73 -4.55 7.79
C SER A 89 1.30 -5.31 6.53
N ALA A 90 0.07 -5.11 6.07
CA ALA A 90 -0.40 -5.72 4.82
C ALA A 90 0.53 -5.43 3.60
N PRO A 91 1.09 -4.22 3.43
CA PRO A 91 2.08 -3.94 2.39
C PRO A 91 3.37 -4.73 2.58
N GLU A 92 3.89 -4.86 3.81
CA GLU A 92 5.07 -5.68 4.09
C GLU A 92 4.85 -7.14 3.66
N ALA A 93 3.75 -7.75 4.11
CA ALA A 93 3.37 -9.12 3.72
C ALA A 93 3.20 -9.26 2.20
N PHE A 94 2.57 -8.27 1.58
CA PHE A 94 2.37 -8.24 0.14
C PHE A 94 3.69 -8.15 -0.64
N PHE A 95 4.54 -7.17 -0.34
CA PHE A 95 5.83 -6.98 -1.02
C PHE A 95 6.74 -8.20 -0.82
N HIS A 96 6.72 -8.80 0.37
CA HIS A 96 7.37 -10.09 0.65
C HIS A 96 6.86 -11.19 -0.30
N ALA A 97 5.54 -11.31 -0.46
CA ALA A 97 4.94 -12.38 -1.24
C ALA A 97 5.15 -12.24 -2.76
N ILE A 98 5.03 -11.02 -3.30
CA ILE A 98 5.14 -10.75 -4.75
C ILE A 98 6.59 -10.63 -5.25
N GLY A 99 7.51 -10.35 -4.32
CA GLY A 99 8.92 -10.17 -4.62
C GLY A 99 9.25 -8.88 -5.38
N PRO A 100 10.55 -8.64 -5.62
CA PRO A 100 11.04 -7.35 -6.07
C PRO A 100 10.72 -7.03 -7.53
N ALA A 101 10.58 -8.04 -8.39
CA ALA A 101 10.30 -7.82 -9.81
C ALA A 101 8.94 -7.15 -10.02
N ARG A 102 7.90 -7.62 -9.32
CA ARG A 102 6.55 -7.04 -9.36
C ARG A 102 6.48 -5.74 -8.56
N ALA A 103 7.21 -5.65 -7.44
CA ALA A 103 7.26 -4.46 -6.59
C ALA A 103 7.74 -3.21 -7.34
N ARG A 104 8.70 -3.34 -8.28
CA ARG A 104 9.21 -2.22 -9.10
C ARG A 104 8.14 -1.54 -9.95
N SER A 105 7.07 -2.25 -10.30
CA SER A 105 6.00 -1.72 -11.15
C SER A 105 4.95 -0.93 -10.37
N LEU A 106 5.03 -0.90 -9.04
CA LEU A 106 4.07 -0.22 -8.18
C LEU A 106 4.50 1.22 -7.92
N PRO A 107 3.53 2.16 -7.86
CA PRO A 107 3.82 3.56 -7.60
C PRO A 107 4.23 3.79 -6.14
N GLY A 108 4.94 4.91 -5.92
CA GLY A 108 5.28 5.42 -4.61
C GLY A 108 6.42 4.69 -3.92
N PHE A 109 6.38 4.71 -2.59
CA PHE A 109 7.46 4.19 -1.74
C PHE A 109 6.88 3.34 -0.61
N LEU A 110 7.28 2.07 -0.56
CA LEU A 110 6.87 1.10 0.47
C LEU A 110 5.33 1.02 0.64
N GLY A 111 4.60 1.07 -0.47
CA GLY A 111 3.13 0.99 -0.48
C GLY A 111 2.40 2.32 -0.24
N ASN A 112 3.12 3.42 0.01
CA ASN A 112 2.53 4.75 0.18
C ASN A 112 2.59 5.56 -1.12
N PHE A 113 1.44 6.06 -1.58
CA PHE A 113 1.36 6.95 -2.73
C PHE A 113 0.05 7.75 -2.77
N VAL A 114 0.07 8.82 -3.57
CA VAL A 114 -1.09 9.59 -3.99
C VAL A 114 -1.03 9.71 -5.52
N LEU A 115 -2.08 9.31 -6.22
CA LEU A 115 -2.25 9.48 -7.66
C LEU A 115 -3.47 10.35 -7.92
N LYS A 116 -3.30 11.40 -8.74
CA LYS A 116 -4.39 12.24 -9.22
C LYS A 116 -5.21 11.51 -10.30
N PRO A 117 -6.46 11.94 -10.56
CA PRO A 117 -7.28 11.37 -11.63
C PRO A 117 -6.60 11.32 -12.99
N GLY A 118 -5.77 12.32 -13.32
CA GLY A 118 -5.02 12.37 -14.59
C GLY A 118 -3.79 11.46 -14.65
N GLU A 119 -3.28 10.99 -13.52
CA GLU A 119 -2.07 10.15 -13.43
C GLU A 119 -2.42 8.66 -13.41
N LEU A 120 -3.54 8.31 -12.75
CA LEU A 120 -3.96 6.93 -12.56
C LEU A 120 -4.11 6.13 -13.87
N PRO A 121 -4.72 6.65 -14.97
CA PRO A 121 -4.87 5.87 -16.20
C PRO A 121 -3.53 5.41 -16.80
N ALA A 122 -2.47 6.21 -16.67
CA ALA A 122 -1.15 5.86 -17.18
C ALA A 122 -0.46 4.76 -16.35
N LEU A 123 -0.75 4.70 -15.04
CA LEU A 123 -0.12 3.75 -14.11
C LEU A 123 -0.95 2.49 -13.86
N LEU A 124 -2.25 2.53 -14.16
CA LEU A 124 -3.18 1.42 -13.95
C LEU A 124 -2.69 0.10 -14.57
N PRO A 125 -2.19 0.03 -15.82
CA PRO A 125 -1.70 -1.22 -16.39
C PRO A 125 -0.57 -1.86 -15.57
N GLY A 126 0.35 -1.04 -15.06
CA GLY A 126 1.47 -1.50 -14.21
C GLY A 126 0.99 -2.04 -12.87
N ILE A 127 0.04 -1.33 -12.23
CA ILE A 127 -0.62 -1.79 -11.01
C ILE A 127 -1.30 -3.13 -11.25
N LEU A 128 -2.14 -3.25 -12.29
CA LEU A 128 -2.85 -4.50 -12.56
C LEU A 128 -1.92 -5.67 -12.92
N ALA A 129 -0.84 -5.40 -13.65
CA ALA A 129 0.15 -6.42 -13.99
C ALA A 129 0.87 -6.94 -12.74
N ALA A 130 1.24 -6.07 -11.80
CA ALA A 130 1.89 -6.47 -10.55
C ALA A 130 1.06 -7.47 -9.74
N PHE A 131 -0.26 -7.37 -9.81
CA PHE A 131 -1.22 -8.26 -9.12
C PHE A 131 -1.81 -9.37 -10.02
N SER A 132 -1.36 -9.48 -11.27
CA SER A 132 -1.83 -10.53 -12.19
C SER A 132 -0.96 -11.78 -12.04
N PHE A 133 -1.56 -12.83 -11.48
CA PHE A 133 -0.91 -14.11 -11.22
C PHE A 133 -1.61 -15.23 -11.99
N PRO A 134 -0.87 -16.13 -12.66
CA PRO A 134 -1.39 -17.44 -13.05
C PRO A 134 -1.95 -18.18 -11.81
N PRO A 135 -2.94 -19.09 -11.98
CA PRO A 135 -3.59 -19.73 -10.84
C PRO A 135 -2.63 -20.42 -9.85
N HIS A 136 -1.57 -21.07 -10.35
CA HIS A 136 -0.58 -21.75 -9.49
C HIS A 136 0.30 -20.76 -8.71
N GLU A 137 0.71 -19.65 -9.34
CA GLU A 137 1.49 -18.59 -8.68
C GLU A 137 0.62 -17.87 -7.64
N ARG A 138 -0.67 -17.67 -7.92
CA ARG A 138 -1.61 -17.04 -6.98
C ARG A 138 -1.72 -17.83 -5.67
N ILE A 139 -1.74 -19.16 -5.74
CA ILE A 139 -1.75 -20.02 -4.54
C ILE A 139 -0.47 -19.79 -3.72
N GLN A 140 0.70 -19.81 -4.37
CA GLN A 140 1.98 -19.61 -3.68
C GLN A 140 2.10 -18.21 -3.05
N VAL A 141 1.63 -17.18 -3.74
CA VAL A 141 1.62 -15.80 -3.23
C VAL A 141 0.67 -15.70 -2.04
N ARG A 142 -0.52 -16.31 -2.12
CA ARG A 142 -1.47 -16.35 -1.02
C ARG A 142 -0.89 -17.06 0.20
N ASP A 143 -0.23 -18.21 0.03
CA ASP A 143 0.41 -18.95 1.12
C ASP A 143 1.50 -18.11 1.81
N ARG A 144 2.29 -17.34 1.05
CA ARG A 144 3.29 -16.41 1.62
C ARG A 144 2.67 -15.24 2.37
N VAL A 145 1.54 -14.72 1.90
CA VAL A 145 0.81 -13.66 2.62
C VAL A 145 0.21 -14.23 3.91
N ASP A 146 -0.39 -15.43 3.85
CA ASP A 146 -0.92 -16.14 5.03
C ASP A 146 0.18 -16.39 6.07
N GLU A 147 1.34 -16.89 5.65
CA GLU A 147 2.50 -17.07 6.52
C GLU A 147 2.96 -15.75 7.17
N ALA A 148 3.08 -14.68 6.37
CA ALA A 148 3.49 -13.36 6.86
C ALA A 148 2.45 -12.71 7.79
N LEU A 149 1.17 -13.07 7.64
CA LEU A 149 0.05 -12.55 8.41
C LEU A 149 -0.50 -13.55 9.44
N ALA A 150 0.21 -14.63 9.77
CA ALA A 150 -0.30 -15.76 10.56
C ALA A 150 -0.93 -15.39 11.92
N ASP A 151 -0.56 -14.24 12.50
CA ASP A 151 -1.12 -13.70 13.75
C ASP A 151 -2.27 -12.66 13.55
N SER A 152 -2.70 -12.42 12.31
CA SER A 152 -3.77 -11.49 11.89
C SER A 152 -5.09 -12.23 11.58
N ALA A 153 -6.18 -11.51 11.31
CA ALA A 153 -7.48 -12.14 11.11
C ALA A 153 -7.55 -12.85 9.73
N PRO A 154 -8.14 -14.06 9.64
CA PRO A 154 -8.15 -14.85 8.39
C PRO A 154 -8.87 -14.20 7.19
N ARG A 155 -9.72 -13.19 7.42
CA ARG A 155 -10.44 -12.49 6.34
C ARG A 155 -9.55 -11.50 5.56
N ASP A 156 -8.33 -11.24 6.03
CA ASP A 156 -7.51 -10.16 5.50
C ASP A 156 -6.68 -10.57 4.26
N ILE A 157 -6.48 -11.87 4.00
CA ILE A 157 -5.46 -12.36 3.04
C ILE A 157 -5.85 -12.18 1.57
N ASP A 158 -7.01 -12.68 1.15
CA ASP A 158 -7.49 -12.47 -0.22
C ASP A 158 -7.74 -10.98 -0.47
N ASP A 159 -8.14 -10.28 0.58
CA ASP A 159 -8.40 -8.86 0.58
C ASP A 159 -7.11 -8.04 0.40
N VAL A 160 -5.96 -8.46 0.93
CA VAL A 160 -4.65 -7.86 0.64
C VAL A 160 -4.32 -7.93 -0.86
N LEU A 161 -4.57 -9.08 -1.49
CA LEU A 161 -4.22 -9.32 -2.91
C LEU A 161 -5.18 -8.65 -3.88
N ASP A 162 -6.42 -8.40 -3.48
CA ASP A 162 -7.43 -7.88 -4.41
C ASP A 162 -7.77 -6.40 -4.17
N THR A 163 -7.46 -5.83 -3.00
CA THR A 163 -7.83 -4.46 -2.62
C THR A 163 -7.30 -3.40 -3.58
N LEU A 164 -5.98 -3.35 -3.78
CA LEU A 164 -5.39 -2.30 -4.61
C LEU A 164 -5.85 -2.40 -6.09
N PRO A 165 -5.83 -3.57 -6.75
CA PRO A 165 -6.36 -3.72 -8.11
C PRO A 165 -7.84 -3.35 -8.23
N ARG A 166 -8.67 -3.80 -7.28
CA ARG A 166 -10.11 -3.52 -7.23
C ARG A 166 -10.36 -2.01 -7.14
N ARG A 167 -9.69 -1.34 -6.19
CA ARG A 167 -9.85 0.11 -5.98
C ARG A 167 -9.27 0.94 -7.10
N ALA A 168 -8.13 0.53 -7.67
CA ALA A 168 -7.51 1.22 -8.80
C ALA A 168 -8.38 1.18 -10.06
N ARG A 169 -8.99 0.03 -10.39
CA ARG A 169 -9.96 -0.07 -11.51
C ARG A 169 -11.15 0.84 -11.27
N TRP A 170 -11.76 0.73 -10.10
CA TRP A 170 -12.92 1.51 -9.76
C TRP A 170 -12.63 3.03 -9.83
N ALA A 171 -11.49 3.47 -9.29
CA ALA A 171 -11.08 4.87 -9.35
C ALA A 171 -10.89 5.34 -10.80
N ALA A 172 -10.25 4.53 -11.65
CA ALA A 172 -10.05 4.88 -13.06
C ALA A 172 -11.37 4.97 -13.83
N ASP A 173 -12.28 4.02 -13.64
CA ASP A 173 -13.60 3.99 -14.29
C ASP A 173 -14.47 5.20 -13.89
N ASN A 174 -14.20 5.80 -12.72
CA ASN A 174 -14.97 6.93 -12.18
C ASN A 174 -14.21 8.27 -12.23
N THR A 175 -13.06 8.35 -12.93
CA THR A 175 -12.24 9.58 -13.02
C THR A 175 -11.85 10.13 -11.63
N MET A 176 -11.50 9.22 -10.72
CA MET A 176 -11.04 9.53 -9.36
C MET A 176 -9.54 9.29 -9.25
N GLY A 177 -8.91 9.92 -8.27
CA GLY A 177 -7.54 9.57 -7.90
C GLY A 177 -7.51 8.42 -6.91
N LEU A 178 -6.31 7.98 -6.58
CA LEU A 178 -6.07 6.80 -5.76
C LEU A 178 -5.02 7.11 -4.70
N VAL A 179 -5.33 6.79 -3.46
CA VAL A 179 -4.42 6.97 -2.32
C VAL A 179 -4.21 5.64 -1.64
N SER A 180 -2.96 5.32 -1.34
CA SER A 180 -2.57 4.17 -0.52
C SER A 180 -1.74 4.66 0.66
N ILE A 181 -2.17 4.33 1.88
CA ILE A 181 -1.56 4.80 3.13
C ILE A 181 -1.33 3.63 4.07
N CYS A 182 -0.13 3.54 4.61
CA CYS A 182 0.28 2.57 5.62
C CYS A 182 0.55 3.33 6.92
N GLN A 183 -0.09 2.93 8.02
CA GLN A 183 0.00 3.60 9.31
C GLN A 183 0.03 2.60 10.46
N ALA A 184 0.82 2.88 11.49
CA ALA A 184 0.78 2.16 12.75
C ALA A 184 -0.32 2.77 13.64
N ILE A 185 -1.12 1.91 14.25
CA ILE A 185 -2.16 2.29 15.21
C ILE A 185 -1.74 1.80 16.60
N MET A 186 -1.78 2.72 17.55
CA MET A 186 -1.54 2.45 18.98
C MET A 186 -2.82 2.06 19.70
#